data_AF-A0A7Y0U3C5-F1
#
_entry.id   AF-A0A7Y0U3C5-F1
#
_cell.length_a   1.000
_cell.length_b   1.000
_cell.length_c   1.000
_cell.angle_alpha   90.00
_cell.angle_beta   90.00
_cell.angle_gamma   90.00
#
_symmetry.space_group_name_H-M   'P 1'
#
loop_
_entity.id
_entity.type
_entity.pdbx_description
1 polymer ?
#
loop_
_entity_poly.entity_id
_entity_poly.type
_entity_poly.pdbx_seq_one_letter_code
_entity_poly.pdbx_strand_id
1 'polypeptide(L)'
;MVSTKKAENYGLVVTLPATLDEAELARLHELIAAKKDLIAKALGASQLSITTSSEGLSFPWWDELPEFEKITAYTEFLTKLVAYAKRIHRTVNRSTRQVSNEKYELRSLLYRIGLSGNENKEVRKILLAPLSGDSAWKTPPQVNTNQEM
;
A
#
# COMPACT_ATOMS: atom_id res chain seq x y z
N MET A 1 7.55 24.99 36.06
CA MET A 1 7.37 25.10 34.60
C MET A 1 8.04 23.91 33.94
N VAL A 2 7.27 22.88 33.56
CA VAL A 2 7.80 21.76 32.78
C VAL A 2 7.88 22.26 31.34
N SER A 3 9.10 22.47 30.86
CA SER A 3 9.34 22.81 29.46
C SER A 3 9.04 21.58 28.61
N THR A 4 7.81 21.49 28.10
CA THR A 4 7.45 20.51 27.08
C THR A 4 8.20 20.89 25.81
N LYS A 5 9.34 20.22 25.56
CA LYS A 5 9.96 20.16 24.24
C LYS A 5 8.86 19.81 23.24
N LYS A 6 8.52 20.73 22.34
CA LYS A 6 7.73 20.40 21.15
C LYS A 6 8.50 19.27 20.46
N ALA A 7 7.93 18.07 20.40
CA ALA A 7 8.51 17.00 19.60
C ALA A 7 8.63 17.55 18.16
N GLU A 8 9.83 17.55 17.61
CA GLU A 8 10.02 17.87 16.21
C GLU A 8 9.30 16.77 15.42
N ASN A 9 8.23 17.14 14.72
CA ASN A 9 7.43 16.17 13.96
C ASN A 9 8.13 15.97 12.61
N TYR A 10 8.93 14.92 12.54
CA TYR A 10 9.62 14.50 11.31
C TYR A 10 8.65 13.68 10.45
N GLY A 11 8.49 14.02 9.18
CA GLY A 11 7.72 13.25 8.20
C GLY A 11 8.61 12.42 7.28
N LEU A 12 7.99 11.65 6.37
CA LEU A 12 8.69 10.88 5.35
C LEU A 12 8.17 11.22 3.96
N VAL A 13 9.11 11.52 3.06
CA VAL A 13 8.86 11.58 1.62
C VAL A 13 9.77 10.55 0.96
N VAL A 14 9.18 9.64 0.19
CA VAL A 14 9.94 8.70 -0.64
C VAL A 14 9.96 9.23 -2.06
N THR A 15 11.15 9.37 -2.64
CA THR A 15 11.32 9.76 -4.04
C THR A 15 11.95 8.61 -4.82
N LEU A 16 11.28 8.18 -5.89
CA LEU A 16 11.77 7.14 -6.77
C LEU A 16 12.28 7.77 -8.07
N PRO A 17 13.51 7.45 -8.52
CA PRO A 17 14.08 7.98 -9.77
C PRO A 17 13.45 7.26 -10.98
N ALA A 18 12.18 7.56 -11.24
CA ALA A 18 11.40 6.97 -12.31
C ALA A 18 10.65 8.06 -13.06
N THR A 19 10.77 8.04 -14.39
CA THR A 19 9.95 8.85 -15.30
C THR A 19 8.77 8.01 -15.76
N LEU A 20 7.57 8.61 -15.76
CA LEU A 20 6.35 8.05 -16.35
C LEU A 20 5.87 8.99 -17.45
N ASP A 21 5.40 8.43 -18.57
CA ASP A 21 4.61 9.21 -19.50
C ASP A 21 3.23 9.57 -18.91
N GLU A 22 2.47 10.41 -19.59
CA GLU A 22 1.15 10.88 -19.12
C GLU A 22 0.17 9.70 -18.91
N ALA A 23 0.19 8.71 -19.79
CA ALA A 23 -0.71 7.56 -19.71
C ALA A 23 -0.29 6.59 -18.58
N GLU A 24 1.00 6.42 -18.35
CA GLU A 24 1.56 5.64 -17.25
C GLU A 24 1.28 6.30 -15.89
N LEU A 25 1.39 7.63 -15.81
CA LEU A 25 1.06 8.40 -14.61
C LEU A 25 -0.44 8.32 -14.31
N ALA A 26 -1.29 8.46 -15.32
CA ALA A 26 -2.74 8.29 -15.18
C ALA A 26 -3.09 6.88 -14.65
N ARG A 27 -2.44 5.84 -15.19
CA ARG A 27 -2.59 4.45 -14.71
C ARG A 27 -2.17 4.30 -13.24
N LEU A 28 -1.07 4.93 -12.84
CA LEU A 28 -0.63 4.92 -11.44
C LEU A 28 -1.67 5.56 -10.52
N HIS A 29 -2.21 6.72 -10.91
CA HIS A 29 -3.29 7.37 -10.16
C HIS A 29 -4.55 6.49 -10.08
N GLU A 30 -4.95 5.83 -11.16
CA GLU A 30 -6.09 4.91 -11.16
C GLU A 30 -5.87 3.70 -10.23
N LEU A 31 -4.67 3.11 -10.23
CA LEU A 31 -4.31 1.99 -9.35
C LEU A 31 -4.46 2.37 -7.88
N ILE A 32 -3.96 3.55 -7.51
CA ILE A 32 -4.06 4.09 -6.15
C ILE A 32 -5.52 4.41 -5.82
N ALA A 33 -6.22 5.13 -6.68
CA ALA A 33 -7.61 5.55 -6.46
C ALA A 33 -8.57 4.36 -6.31
N ALA A 34 -8.35 3.27 -7.07
CA ALA A 34 -9.18 2.08 -7.01
C ALA A 34 -9.08 1.29 -5.69
N LYS A 35 -8.04 1.55 -4.89
CA LYS A 35 -7.73 0.85 -3.63
C LYS A 35 -7.36 1.84 -2.52
N LYS A 36 -7.76 3.11 -2.62
CA LYS A 36 -7.26 4.22 -1.78
C LYS A 36 -7.35 3.93 -0.28
N ASP A 37 -8.50 3.45 0.20
CA ASP A 37 -8.74 3.27 1.63
C ASP A 37 -7.90 2.11 2.17
N LEU A 38 -7.73 1.08 1.35
CA LEU A 38 -6.91 -0.09 1.65
C LEU A 38 -5.42 0.25 1.69
N ILE A 39 -4.94 1.02 0.72
CA ILE A 39 -3.54 1.47 0.63
C ILE A 39 -3.24 2.44 1.78
N ALA A 40 -4.11 3.42 2.02
CA ALA A 40 -3.94 4.38 3.11
C ALA A 40 -3.83 3.67 4.46
N LYS A 41 -4.73 2.72 4.73
CA LYS A 41 -4.72 1.93 5.97
C LYS A 41 -3.48 1.04 6.09
N ALA A 42 -3.06 0.39 5.00
CA ALA A 42 -1.92 -0.52 5.00
C ALA A 42 -0.57 0.17 5.21
N LEU A 43 -0.41 1.38 4.68
CA LEU A 43 0.82 2.16 4.80
C LEU A 43 0.76 3.19 5.94
N GLY A 44 -0.38 3.37 6.60
CA GLY A 44 -0.57 4.44 7.59
C GLY A 44 -0.39 5.83 6.97
N ALA A 45 -0.80 5.99 5.70
CA ALA A 45 -0.64 7.22 4.96
C ALA A 45 -1.78 8.20 5.28
N SER A 46 -1.45 9.48 5.51
CA SER A 46 -2.43 10.54 5.71
C SER A 46 -3.02 11.04 4.38
N GLN A 47 -2.26 10.90 3.30
CA GLN A 47 -2.64 11.25 1.94
C GLN A 47 -1.98 10.33 0.92
N LEU A 48 -2.52 10.30 -0.29
CA LEU A 48 -2.00 9.47 -1.40
C LEU A 48 -1.74 10.32 -2.65
N SER A 49 -1.13 11.50 -2.47
CA SER A 49 -0.74 12.41 -3.54
C SER A 49 0.57 11.97 -4.20
N ILE A 50 0.77 12.32 -5.47
CA ILE A 50 2.02 12.06 -6.20
C ILE A 50 2.48 13.39 -6.78
N THR A 51 3.75 13.72 -6.58
CA THR A 51 4.38 14.89 -7.20
C THR A 51 5.46 14.42 -8.16
N THR A 52 5.49 14.98 -9.37
CA THR A 52 6.52 14.74 -10.38
C THR A 52 7.54 15.88 -10.36
N SER A 53 8.82 15.54 -10.43
CA SER A 53 9.92 16.51 -10.56
C SER A 53 11.02 15.96 -11.47
N SER A 54 12.09 16.73 -11.68
CA SER A 54 13.30 16.27 -12.38
C SER A 54 14.00 15.11 -11.67
N GLU A 55 13.78 14.94 -10.36
CA GLU A 55 14.37 13.86 -9.55
C GLU A 55 13.54 12.56 -9.60
N GLY A 56 12.30 12.63 -10.09
CA GLY A 56 11.41 11.50 -10.26
C GLY A 56 10.04 11.69 -9.61
N LEU A 57 9.49 10.59 -9.06
CA LEU A 57 8.17 10.56 -8.44
C LEU A 57 8.31 10.63 -6.92
N SER A 58 7.71 11.65 -6.32
CA SER A 58 7.71 11.84 -4.87
C SER A 58 6.34 11.49 -4.26
N PHE A 59 6.39 10.77 -3.15
CA PHE A 59 5.22 10.28 -2.41
C PHE A 59 5.23 10.88 -1.00
N PRO A 60 4.69 12.10 -0.81
CA PRO A 60 4.62 12.77 0.50
C PRO A 60 3.42 12.25 1.31
N TRP A 61 3.43 10.95 1.64
CA TRP A 61 2.28 10.25 2.20
C TRP A 61 2.22 10.24 3.73
N TRP A 62 3.33 10.58 4.41
CA TRP A 62 3.48 10.41 5.84
C TRP A 62 3.93 11.70 6.52
N ASP A 63 3.09 12.19 7.44
CA ASP A 63 3.40 13.36 8.27
C ASP A 63 4.29 13.02 9.48
N GLU A 64 4.41 11.73 9.79
CA GLU A 64 5.25 11.18 10.86
C GLU A 64 6.21 10.12 10.28
N LEU A 65 7.42 10.04 10.85
CA LEU A 65 8.44 9.09 10.44
C LEU A 65 8.07 7.67 10.91
N PRO A 66 7.84 6.72 10.00
CA PRO A 66 7.55 5.34 10.37
C PRO A 66 8.78 4.61 10.94
N GLU A 67 8.56 3.46 11.58
CA GLU A 67 9.64 2.52 11.94
C GLU A 67 10.45 2.07 10.71
N PHE A 68 11.73 1.79 10.89
CA PHE A 68 12.68 1.48 9.81
C PHE A 68 12.21 0.33 8.90
N GLU A 69 11.67 -0.74 9.48
CA GLU A 69 11.15 -1.90 8.75
C GLU A 69 9.95 -1.51 7.87
N LYS A 70 9.11 -0.59 8.36
CA LYS A 70 7.97 -0.05 7.60
C LYS A 70 8.46 0.82 6.44
N ILE A 71 9.44 1.70 6.66
CA ILE A 71 10.04 2.52 5.59
C ILE A 71 10.53 1.63 4.44
N THR A 72 11.22 0.53 4.78
CA THR A 72 11.70 -0.45 3.79
C THR A 72 10.54 -1.09 3.04
N ALA A 73 9.52 -1.58 3.75
CA ALA A 73 8.35 -2.21 3.14
C ALA A 73 7.54 -1.25 2.25
N TYR A 74 7.41 0.01 2.66
CA TYR A 74 6.69 1.05 1.91
C TYR A 74 7.44 1.42 0.63
N THR A 75 8.77 1.56 0.71
CA THR A 75 9.62 1.84 -0.44
C THR A 75 9.56 0.72 -1.47
N GLU A 76 9.60 -0.55 -1.04
CA GLU A 76 9.44 -1.71 -1.92
C GLU A 76 8.05 -1.75 -2.57
N PHE A 77 7.00 -1.49 -1.79
CA PHE A 77 5.64 -1.39 -2.31
C PHE A 77 5.52 -0.34 -3.42
N LEU A 78 5.99 0.89 -3.16
CA LEU A 78 5.96 1.99 -4.13
C LEU A 78 6.76 1.62 -5.39
N THR A 79 7.94 1.03 -5.23
CA THR A 79 8.80 0.61 -6.35
C THR A 79 8.09 -0.40 -7.24
N LYS A 80 7.49 -1.44 -6.65
CA LYS A 80 6.74 -2.45 -7.42
C LYS A 80 5.46 -1.89 -8.03
N LEU A 81 4.78 -0.96 -7.35
CA LEU A 81 3.59 -0.31 -7.86
C LEU A 81 3.88 0.55 -9.09
N VAL A 82 4.93 1.37 -9.05
CA VAL A 82 5.39 2.18 -10.20
C VAL A 82 5.82 1.27 -11.36
N ALA A 83 6.60 0.22 -11.08
CA ALA A 83 7.00 -0.75 -12.10
C ALA A 83 5.79 -1.47 -12.71
N TYR A 84 4.75 -1.75 -11.92
CA TYR A 84 3.51 -2.33 -12.41
C TYR A 84 2.75 -1.37 -13.32
N ALA A 85 2.65 -0.08 -12.95
CA ALA A 85 1.97 0.95 -13.75
C ALA A 85 2.60 1.09 -15.16
N LYS A 86 3.94 1.02 -15.25
CA LYS A 86 4.67 0.98 -16.54
C LYS A 86 4.33 -0.25 -17.38
N ARG A 87 4.25 -1.42 -16.74
CA ARG A 87 4.07 -2.71 -17.43
C ARG A 87 2.64 -2.97 -17.92
N ILE A 88 1.62 -2.40 -17.27
CA ILE A 88 0.24 -2.67 -17.64
C ILE A 88 -0.26 -1.72 -18.73
N HIS A 89 -0.95 -2.28 -19.73
CA HIS A 89 -1.59 -1.52 -20.81
C HIS A 89 -3.12 -1.45 -20.69
N ARG A 90 -3.70 -2.06 -19.65
CA ARG A 90 -5.15 -2.13 -19.42
C ARG A 90 -5.61 -1.11 -18.39
N THR A 91 -6.86 -0.67 -18.52
CA THR A 91 -7.56 0.15 -17.53
C THR A 91 -7.79 -0.59 -16.22
N VAL A 92 -7.79 0.15 -15.11
CA VAL A 92 -7.98 -0.42 -13.78
C VAL A 92 -9.47 -0.46 -13.44
N ASN A 93 -10.02 -1.67 -13.32
CA ASN A 93 -11.40 -1.83 -12.86
C ASN A 93 -11.51 -1.43 -11.38
N ARG A 94 -12.23 -0.33 -11.12
CA ARG A 94 -12.62 0.07 -9.78
C ARG A 94 -13.68 -0.91 -9.27
N SER A 95 -13.37 -1.63 -8.19
CA SER A 95 -14.39 -2.39 -7.48
C SER A 95 -15.26 -1.40 -6.71
N THR A 96 -16.52 -1.24 -7.10
CA THR A 96 -17.52 -0.45 -6.38
C THR A 96 -18.08 -1.20 -5.16
N ARG A 97 -17.76 -2.48 -5.02
CA ARG A 97 -18.22 -3.31 -3.91
C ARG A 97 -17.38 -3.05 -2.66
N GLN A 98 -18.07 -2.86 -1.53
CA GLN A 98 -17.46 -2.76 -0.22
C GLN A 98 -16.58 -3.98 0.04
N VAL A 99 -15.32 -3.75 0.44
CA VAL A 99 -14.34 -4.81 0.66
C VAL A 99 -14.71 -5.55 1.94
N SER A 100 -15.23 -6.77 1.82
CA SER A 100 -15.54 -7.61 2.98
C SER A 100 -14.31 -8.23 3.63
N ASN A 101 -13.21 -8.37 2.89
CA ASN A 101 -11.95 -8.93 3.36
C ASN A 101 -10.74 -8.13 2.84
N GLU A 102 -10.25 -7.22 3.68
CA GLU A 102 -9.16 -6.31 3.36
C GLU A 102 -7.84 -7.05 3.09
N LYS A 103 -7.48 -8.03 3.94
CA LYS A 103 -6.23 -8.80 3.78
C LYS A 103 -6.18 -9.55 2.46
N TYR A 104 -7.28 -10.21 2.06
CA TYR A 104 -7.34 -10.93 0.79
C TYR A 104 -7.16 -9.99 -0.41
N GLU A 105 -7.85 -8.84 -0.40
CA GLU A 105 -7.78 -7.87 -1.49
C GLU A 105 -6.39 -7.24 -1.61
N LEU A 106 -5.76 -6.85 -0.48
CA LEU A 106 -4.42 -6.29 -0.52
C LEU A 106 -3.42 -7.36 -0.96
N ARG A 107 -3.47 -8.58 -0.39
CA ARG A 107 -2.58 -9.67 -0.82
C ARG A 107 -2.69 -9.91 -2.32
N SER A 108 -3.91 -9.92 -2.86
CA SER A 108 -4.12 -10.09 -4.31
C SER A 108 -3.48 -8.97 -5.13
N LEU A 109 -3.52 -7.72 -4.66
CA LEU A 109 -2.78 -6.61 -5.27
C LEU A 109 -1.27 -6.82 -5.19
N LEU A 110 -0.74 -7.17 -4.01
CA LEU A 110 0.69 -7.39 -3.79
C LEU A 110 1.24 -8.46 -4.77
N TYR A 111 0.49 -9.53 -5.01
CA TYR A 111 0.88 -10.55 -5.98
C TYR A 111 0.90 -10.03 -7.42
N ARG A 112 -0.09 -9.21 -7.81
CA ARG A 112 -0.15 -8.63 -9.15
C ARG A 112 1.01 -7.69 -9.45
N ILE A 113 1.42 -6.88 -8.47
CA ILE A 113 2.53 -5.93 -8.61
C ILE A 113 3.91 -6.60 -8.49
N GLY A 114 3.97 -7.87 -8.09
CA GLY A 114 5.20 -8.67 -8.06
C GLY A 114 5.83 -8.86 -6.68
N LEU A 115 5.11 -8.59 -5.59
CA LEU A 115 5.53 -8.87 -4.21
C LEU A 115 5.11 -10.29 -3.76
N SER A 116 5.20 -11.29 -4.65
CA SER A 116 4.83 -12.69 -4.35
C SER A 116 6.00 -13.57 -3.89
N GLY A 117 7.24 -13.17 -4.19
CA GLY A 117 8.45 -13.95 -3.88
C GLY A 117 8.70 -14.14 -2.38
N ASN A 118 9.54 -15.10 -2.02
CA ASN A 118 9.82 -15.44 -0.63
C ASN A 118 10.64 -14.34 0.06
N GLU A 119 11.48 -13.63 -0.71
CA GLU A 119 12.21 -12.43 -0.31
C GLU A 119 11.29 -11.29 0.16
N ASN A 120 10.07 -11.25 -0.38
CA ASN A 120 9.07 -10.22 -0.04
C ASN A 120 8.14 -10.63 1.12
N LYS A 121 8.45 -11.72 1.83
CA LYS A 121 7.57 -12.26 2.88
C LYS A 121 7.36 -11.27 4.02
N GLU A 122 8.43 -10.64 4.52
CA GLU A 122 8.33 -9.66 5.61
C GLU A 122 7.64 -8.37 5.16
N VAL A 123 7.89 -7.91 3.93
CA VAL A 123 7.17 -6.78 3.31
C VAL A 123 5.66 -7.05 3.30
N ARG A 124 5.24 -8.23 2.82
CA ARG A 124 3.81 -8.61 2.84
C ARG A 124 3.25 -8.66 4.26
N LYS A 125 4.01 -9.21 5.22
CA LYS A 125 3.57 -9.30 6.62
C LYS A 125 3.31 -7.91 7.21
N ILE A 126 4.21 -6.96 6.98
CA ILE A 126 4.07 -5.58 7.46
C ILE A 126 2.83 -4.92 6.84
N LEU A 127 2.69 -4.97 5.52
CA LEU A 127 1.58 -4.32 4.80
C LEU A 127 0.20 -4.92 5.11
N LEU A 128 0.13 -6.21 5.46
CA LEU A 128 -1.12 -6.90 5.78
C LEU A 128 -1.50 -6.83 7.26
N ALA A 129 -0.57 -6.49 8.16
CA ALA A 129 -0.80 -6.45 9.61
C ALA A 129 -1.94 -5.51 10.06
N PRO A 130 -2.09 -4.27 9.54
CA PRO A 130 -3.14 -3.36 10.00
C PRO A 130 -4.53 -3.66 9.42
N LEU A 131 -4.64 -4.65 8.54
CA LEU A 131 -5.88 -4.97 7.85
C LEU A 131 -6.68 -6.06 8.56
N SER A 132 -7.99 -6.07 8.35
CA SER A 132 -8.92 -7.07 8.87
C SER A 132 -9.16 -8.23 7.88
N GLY A 133 -9.70 -9.33 8.39
CA GLY A 133 -10.08 -10.49 7.59
C GLY A 133 -8.97 -11.53 7.42
N ASP A 134 -9.16 -12.42 6.46
CA ASP A 134 -8.28 -13.55 6.17
C ASP A 134 -7.50 -13.33 4.87
N SER A 135 -6.23 -13.72 4.84
CA SER A 135 -5.41 -13.53 3.64
C SER A 135 -5.62 -14.62 2.58
N ALA A 136 -5.98 -15.83 2.99
CA ALA A 136 -6.09 -17.00 2.10
C ALA A 136 -7.41 -17.01 1.33
N TRP A 137 -8.53 -16.68 1.99
CA TRP A 137 -9.88 -16.83 1.45
C TRP A 137 -10.60 -15.50 1.29
N LYS A 138 -11.20 -15.27 0.12
CA LYS A 138 -12.00 -14.05 -0.12
C LYS A 138 -13.23 -13.99 0.78
N THR A 139 -13.91 -15.13 0.91
CA THR A 139 -14.96 -15.36 1.90
C THR A 139 -14.48 -16.52 2.75
N PRO A 140 -14.09 -16.30 4.02
CA PRO A 140 -13.62 -17.38 4.88
C PRO A 140 -14.76 -18.41 5.07
N PRO A 141 -14.44 -19.71 5.09
CA PRO A 141 -15.42 -20.74 5.39
C PRO A 141 -16.00 -20.51 6.79
N GLN A 142 -17.31 -20.73 6.94
CA GLN A 142 -17.98 -20.67 8.25
C GLN A 142 -17.42 -21.79 9.13
N VAL A 143 -16.77 -21.46 10.23
CA VAL A 143 -16.36 -22.46 11.22
C VAL A 143 -17.64 -22.84 11.99
N ASN A 144 -18.20 -24.02 11.70
CA ASN A 144 -19.34 -24.54 12.47
C ASN A 144 -18.87 -24.84 13.90
N THR A 145 -19.15 -23.94 14.85
CA THR A 145 -18.78 -24.08 16.28
C THR A 145 -19.70 -25.05 17.05
N ASN A 146 -20.42 -25.94 16.35
CA ASN A 146 -21.30 -26.91 17.00
C ASN A 146 -20.58 -28.26 17.19
N GLN A 147 -19.46 -28.28 17.91
CA GLN A 147 -18.98 -29.49 18.58
C GLN A 147 -18.12 -29.07 19.79
N GLU A 148 -18.79 -28.88 20.92
CA GLU A 148 -18.28 -29.21 22.26
C GLU A 148 -19.53 -29.30 23.18
N MET A 149 -20.06 -30.53 23.28
CA MET A 149 -20.74 -31.04 24.48
C MET A 149 -19.74 -31.89 25.23
#